data_AF-A0A345GV87-F1
#
_entry.id   AF-A0A345GV87-F1
#
_cell.length_a   1.000
_cell.length_b   1.000
_cell.length_c   1.000
_cell.angle_alpha   90.00
_cell.angle_beta   90.00
_cell.angle_gamma   90.00
#
_symmetry.space_group_name_H-M   'P 1'
#
loop_
_entity.id
_entity.type
_entity.pdbx_description
1 polymer ?
#
loop_
_entity_poly.entity_id
_entity_poly.type
_entity_poly.pdbx_seq_one_letter_code
_entity_poly.pdbx_strand_id
1 'polypeptide(L)'
;MNVNKNCKCNSKTRTACGNCSRLRMVFLMDYELGNIQNPVYYSFQAEDRKYKDGKELAQQMLDRLAKLHRGRYHKIVVFDNRTAGKPQLFEFKKN
;
A
#
# COMPACT_ATOMS: atom_id res chain seq x y z
N MET A 1 15.75 13.18 16.32
CA MET A 1 15.09 13.43 15.01
C MET A 1 13.59 13.23 15.18
N ASN A 2 12.83 14.31 15.34
CA ASN A 2 11.40 14.27 15.64
C ASN A 2 10.60 14.58 14.36
N VAL A 3 10.34 13.56 13.54
CA VAL A 3 9.46 13.70 12.36
C VAL A 3 8.02 13.37 12.76
N ASN A 4 7.53 14.00 13.82
CA ASN A 4 6.10 14.17 14.03
C ASN A 4 5.60 15.25 13.06
N LYS A 5 5.65 14.97 11.75
CA LYS A 5 4.70 15.61 10.83
C LYS A 5 3.35 15.05 11.25
N ASN A 6 2.69 15.73 12.18
CA ASN A 6 1.33 15.44 12.59
C ASN A 6 0.50 15.44 11.31
N CYS A 7 0.25 14.24 10.83
CA CYS A 7 -0.50 14.00 9.65
C CYS A 7 -1.92 14.57 9.89
N LYS A 8 -2.22 15.73 9.30
CA LYS A 8 -3.51 16.41 9.44
C LYS A 8 -4.54 15.81 8.48
N CYS A 9 -4.85 14.51 8.60
CA CYS A 9 -6.07 13.97 7.99
C CYS A 9 -7.19 14.08 9.02
N ASN A 10 -8.26 14.77 8.66
CA ASN A 10 -9.50 14.69 9.42
C ASN A 10 -10.24 13.39 9.03
N SER A 11 -11.26 13.00 9.80
CA SER A 11 -12.03 11.78 9.55
C SER A 11 -12.68 11.74 8.17
N LYS A 12 -12.93 12.91 7.56
CA LYS A 12 -13.57 13.08 6.24
C LYS A 12 -12.60 12.93 5.06
N THR A 13 -11.30 13.20 5.24
CA THR A 13 -10.28 13.12 4.16
C THR A 13 -9.38 11.89 4.27
N ARG A 14 -9.73 10.94 5.15
CA ARG A 14 -8.93 9.75 5.50
C ARG A 14 -8.55 8.88 4.29
N THR A 15 -9.39 8.84 3.26
CA THR A 15 -9.16 8.11 2.00
C THR A 15 -8.26 8.86 1.01
N ALA A 16 -8.29 10.20 1.02
CA ALA A 16 -7.48 11.05 0.12
C ALA A 16 -6.07 11.33 0.68
N CYS A 17 -5.83 10.97 1.94
CA CYS A 17 -4.62 11.30 2.68
C CYS A 17 -3.51 10.24 2.49
N GLY A 18 -3.23 9.86 1.25
CA GLY A 18 -2.32 8.75 0.94
C GLY A 18 -0.88 8.93 1.43
N ASN A 19 -0.45 10.17 1.69
CA ASN A 19 0.88 10.49 2.24
C ASN A 19 1.02 10.22 3.74
N CYS A 20 -0.07 9.85 4.41
CA CYS A 20 -0.09 9.60 5.83
C CYS A 20 -0.11 8.14 6.23
N SER A 21 -0.32 7.26 5.25
CA SER A 21 -0.21 5.84 5.51
C SER A 21 1.25 5.49 5.81
N ARG A 22 1.48 4.55 6.73
CA ARG A 22 2.83 4.05 7.02
C ARG A 22 3.40 3.31 5.81
N LEU A 23 2.54 2.61 5.08
CA LEU A 23 2.91 1.84 3.91
C LEU A 23 2.24 2.38 2.65
N ARG A 24 2.97 2.35 1.54
CA ARG A 24 2.40 2.54 0.20
C ARG A 24 2.56 1.25 -0.59
N MET A 25 1.46 0.76 -1.14
CA MET A 25 1.47 -0.41 -2.01
C MET A 25 1.34 -0.01 -3.47
N VAL A 26 2.17 -0.64 -4.28
CA VAL A 26 2.12 -0.56 -5.74
C VAL A 26 1.61 -1.89 -6.24
N PHE A 27 0.44 -1.86 -6.85
CA PHE A 27 -0.24 -3.02 -7.38
C PHE A 27 -0.07 -3.04 -8.90
N LEU A 28 0.64 -4.05 -9.41
CA LEU A 28 0.83 -4.28 -10.84
C LEU A 28 -0.11 -5.41 -11.25
N MET A 29 -1.07 -5.07 -12.13
CA MET A 29 -2.05 -6.01 -12.64
C MET A 29 -1.44 -7.01 -13.63
N ASP A 30 -2.11 -8.16 -13.76
CA ASP A 30 -1.69 -9.26 -14.62
C ASP A 30 -1.78 -8.91 -16.12
N TYR A 31 -0.84 -9.43 -16.92
CA TYR A 31 -0.57 -9.00 -18.30
C TYR A 31 -1.63 -9.48 -19.31
N GLU A 32 -2.44 -10.50 -18.96
CA GLU A 32 -3.51 -11.03 -19.82
C GLU A 32 -4.60 -10.02 -20.19
N LEU A 33 -4.54 -8.78 -19.67
CA LEU A 33 -5.39 -7.65 -20.07
C LEU A 33 -4.77 -6.73 -21.14
N GLY A 34 -3.66 -7.12 -21.78
CA GLY A 34 -3.24 -6.58 -23.08
C GLY A 34 -2.42 -5.28 -23.06
N ASN A 35 -2.00 -4.80 -21.91
CA ASN A 35 -0.91 -3.83 -21.71
C ASN A 35 -0.69 -3.76 -20.20
N ILE A 36 0.55 -3.60 -19.72
CA ILE A 36 0.81 -3.39 -18.29
C ILE A 36 -0.04 -2.20 -17.84
N GLN A 37 -1.17 -2.47 -17.19
CA GLN A 37 -2.02 -1.42 -16.68
C GLN A 37 -1.20 -0.68 -15.65
N ASN A 38 -1.14 0.64 -15.83
CA ASN A 38 -0.37 1.56 -15.01
C ASN A 38 -0.38 1.15 -13.53
N PRO A 39 0.77 1.17 -12.84
CA PRO A 39 0.84 0.79 -11.43
C PRO A 39 -0.24 1.52 -10.63
N VAL A 40 -1.11 0.77 -9.96
CA VAL A 40 -2.13 1.35 -9.10
C VAL A 40 -1.57 1.49 -7.69
N TYR A 41 -1.66 2.70 -7.15
CA TYR A 41 -1.15 3.01 -5.82
C TYR A 41 -2.26 2.94 -4.79
N TYR A 42 -2.03 2.16 -3.73
CA TYR A 42 -2.94 2.07 -2.60
C TYR A 42 -2.27 2.53 -1.30
N SER A 43 -3.06 3.20 -0.47
CA SER A 43 -2.70 3.65 0.87
C SER A 43 -3.80 3.26 1.86
N PHE A 44 -3.43 2.65 2.99
CA PHE A 44 -4.39 2.03 3.92
C PHE A 44 -4.21 2.61 5.34
N GLN A 45 -4.55 3.89 5.45
CA GLN A 45 -4.39 4.65 6.70
C GLN A 45 -5.27 4.15 7.85
N ALA A 46 -6.43 3.56 7.56
CA ALA A 46 -7.33 3.06 8.60
C ALA A 46 -6.75 1.82 9.27
N GLU A 47 -6.04 1.00 8.50
CA GLU A 47 -5.45 -0.27 8.88
C GLU A 47 -4.09 -0.09 9.56
N ASP A 48 -3.36 1.00 9.24
CA ASP A 48 -2.14 1.40 9.95
C ASP A 48 -2.32 1.51 11.48
N ARG A 49 -3.53 1.87 11.93
CA ARG A 49 -3.84 1.98 13.36
C ARG A 49 -4.21 0.64 14.00
N LYS A 50 -4.60 -0.35 13.20
CA LYS A 50 -5.01 -1.67 13.66
C LYS A 50 -3.81 -2.61 13.80
N TYR A 51 -2.89 -2.56 12.84
CA TYR A 51 -1.76 -3.48 12.76
C TYR A 51 -0.46 -2.77 13.13
N LYS A 52 0.11 -3.11 14.30
CA LYS A 52 1.38 -2.52 14.78
C LYS A 52 2.57 -3.01 13.95
N ASP A 53 2.54 -4.24 13.44
CA ASP A 53 3.59 -4.75 12.56
C ASP A 53 3.34 -4.33 11.09
N GLY A 54 4.40 -3.86 10.42
CA GLY A 54 4.36 -3.50 9.00
C GLY A 54 4.20 -4.70 8.08
N LYS A 55 4.73 -5.87 8.46
CA LYS A 55 4.60 -7.09 7.67
C LYS A 55 3.17 -7.64 7.73
N GLU A 56 2.58 -7.70 8.92
CA GLU A 56 1.19 -8.09 9.11
C GLU A 56 0.23 -7.14 8.37
N LEU A 57 0.43 -5.83 8.50
CA LEU A 57 -0.32 -4.84 7.75
C LEU A 57 -0.23 -5.07 6.23
N ALA A 58 0.98 -5.33 5.72
CA ALA A 58 1.19 -5.61 4.31
C ALA A 58 0.46 -6.89 3.87
N GLN A 59 0.46 -7.95 4.68
CA GLN A 59 -0.30 -9.16 4.35
C GLN A 59 -1.81 -8.89 4.28
N GLN A 60 -2.36 -8.14 5.23
CA GLN A 60 -3.79 -7.82 5.27
C GLN A 60 -4.22 -6.95 4.08
N MET A 61 -3.37 -5.99 3.69
CA MET A 61 -3.60 -5.17 2.51
C MET A 61 -3.52 -6.01 1.22
N LEU A 62 -2.54 -6.91 1.13
CA LEU A 62 -2.40 -7.85 0.02
C LEU A 62 -3.67 -8.70 -0.13
N ASP A 63 -4.15 -9.33 0.94
CA ASP A 63 -5.33 -10.19 0.91
C ASP A 63 -6.58 -9.42 0.45
N ARG A 64 -6.72 -8.17 0.90
CA ARG A 64 -7.83 -7.30 0.50
C ARG A 64 -7.74 -6.88 -0.97
N LEU A 65 -6.55 -6.51 -1.44
CA LEU A 65 -6.33 -6.13 -2.84
C LEU A 65 -6.48 -7.32 -3.78
N ALA A 66 -5.96 -8.49 -3.40
CA ALA A 66 -6.16 -9.73 -4.12
C ALA A 66 -7.65 -10.04 -4.26
N LYS A 67 -8.45 -9.93 -3.19
CA LYS A 67 -9.91 -10.11 -3.27
C LYS A 67 -10.58 -9.06 -4.18
N LEU A 68 -10.23 -7.78 -4.01
CA LEU A 68 -10.78 -6.67 -4.81
C LEU A 68 -10.57 -6.88 -6.31
N HIS A 69 -9.37 -7.32 -6.68
CA HIS A 69 -8.97 -7.57 -8.05
C HIS A 69 -9.16 -9.03 -8.49
N ARG A 70 -9.90 -9.84 -7.73
CA ARG A 70 -10.20 -11.25 -8.05
C ARG A 70 -8.95 -12.10 -8.33
N GLY A 71 -7.87 -11.86 -7.60
CA GLY A 71 -6.58 -12.56 -7.73
C GLY A 71 -5.77 -12.15 -8.97
N ARG A 72 -6.18 -11.11 -9.69
CA ARG A 72 -5.51 -10.62 -10.91
C ARG A 72 -4.43 -9.61 -10.57
N TYR A 73 -3.29 -10.10 -10.10
CA TYR A 73 -2.08 -9.31 -9.89
C TYR A 73 -0.85 -10.08 -10.35
N HIS A 74 0.09 -9.37 -10.95
CA HIS A 74 1.40 -9.91 -11.33
C HIS A 74 2.40 -9.72 -10.19
N LYS A 75 2.45 -8.49 -9.66
CA LYS A 75 3.45 -8.08 -8.68
C LYS A 75 2.88 -7.01 -7.75
N ILE A 76 3.18 -7.11 -6.46
CA ILE A 76 2.84 -6.09 -5.47
C ILE A 76 4.12 -5.70 -4.72
N VAL A 77 4.39 -4.39 -4.69
CA VAL A 77 5.56 -3.84 -4.01
C VAL A 77 5.11 -2.92 -2.89
N VAL A 78 5.71 -3.09 -1.71
CA VAL A 78 5.39 -2.32 -0.51
C VAL A 78 6.56 -1.41 -0.20
N PHE A 79 6.27 -0.12 0.00
CA PHE A 79 7.25 0.90 0.33
C PHE A 79 6.96 1.50 1.71
N ASP A 80 8.02 1.84 2.44
CA ASP A 80 7.90 2.73 3.59
C ASP A 80 7.60 4.14 3.10
N ASN A 81 6.43 4.65 3.45
CA ASN A 81 5.99 5.96 2.98
C ASN A 81 6.38 7.09 3.95
N ARG A 82 6.96 6.77 5.11
CA ARG A 82 7.41 7.75 6.13
C ARG A 82 8.90 8.04 6.05
N THR A 83 9.69 7.09 5.58
CA THR A 83 11.15 7.24 5.44
C THR A 83 11.52 7.98 4.15
N ALA A 84 12.46 8.92 4.24
CA ALA A 84 12.98 9.65 3.09
C ALA A 84 13.60 8.67 2.06
N GLY A 85 13.36 8.90 0.77
CA GLY A 85 13.76 7.97 -0.28
C GLY A 85 12.79 6.79 -0.51
N LYS A 86 11.79 6.60 0.37
CA LYS A 86 10.73 5.57 0.26
C LYS A 86 11.27 4.18 -0.07
N PRO A 87 12.07 3.57 0.82
CA PRO A 87 12.67 2.26 0.56
C PRO A 87 11.58 1.19 0.37
N GLN A 88 11.84 0.25 -0.55
CA GLN A 88 11.05 -0.96 -0.71
C GLN A 88 11.25 -1.85 0.52
N LEU A 89 10.14 -2.27 1.13
CA LEU A 89 10.14 -3.15 2.31
C LEU A 89 9.85 -4.59 1.94
N PHE A 90 8.85 -4.80 1.07
CA PHE A 90 8.37 -6.14 0.73
C PHE A 90 8.01 -6.23 -0.75
N GLU A 91 8.11 -7.45 -1.28
CA GLU A 91 7.67 -7.79 -2.63
C GLU A 91 6.86 -9.08 -2.59
N PHE A 92 5.71 -9.06 -3.25
CA PHE A 92 4.89 -10.25 -3.48
C PHE A 92 4.77 -10.45 -4.98
N LYS A 93 5.12 -11.65 -5.45
CA LYS A 93 4.96 -12.07 -6.84
C LYS A 93 4.00 -13.25 -6.88
N LYS A 94 3.13 -13.27 -7.88
CA LYS A 94 2.35 -14.46 -8.18
C LYS A 94 3.32 -15.47 -8.83
N ASN A 95 3.43 -16.66 -8.23
CA ASN A 95 4.21 -17.78 -8.81
C ASN A 95 3.62 -18.24 -10.13
#